data_AF-A0A535GTD7-F1
#
_entry.id   AF-A0A535GTD7-F1
#
_cell.length_a   1.000
_cell.length_b   1.000
_cell.length_c   1.000
_cell.angle_alpha   90.00
_cell.angle_beta   90.00
_cell.angle_gamma   90.00
#
_symmetry.space_group_name_H-M   'P 1'
#
loop_
_entity.id
_entity.type
_entity.pdbx_description
1 polymer ?
#
loop_
_entity_poly.entity_id
_entity_poly.type
_entity_poly.pdbx_seq_one_letter_code
_entity_poly.pdbx_strand_id
1 'polypeptide(L)'
;YSRYGSTTHKQVYIYGGLDGGPTELVRNFGMAWGLGGWLLTAFLQKIGPGAVQQLRERVAAEIKTTFASHYDKEVSLAEALRLEEIAIYGRKATGQKYLINPNKRLAR
;
A
#
# COMPACT_ATOMS: atom_id res chain seq x y z
N TYR A 1 -21.99 32.84 2.53
CA TYR A 1 -20.58 33.18 2.31
C TYR A 1 -19.81 32.93 3.60
N SER A 2 -18.73 32.13 3.57
CA SER A 2 -17.89 31.81 4.74
C SER A 2 -16.49 32.36 4.50
N ARG A 3 -15.95 33.13 5.46
CA ARG A 3 -14.58 33.69 5.40
C ARG A 3 -13.50 32.61 5.42
N TYR A 4 -13.81 31.43 5.95
CA TYR A 4 -12.87 30.32 6.14
C TYR A 4 -12.99 29.23 5.06
N GLY A 5 -13.78 29.48 4.01
CA GLY A 5 -14.09 28.52 2.96
C GLY A 5 -15.15 27.50 3.38
N SER A 6 -15.19 26.37 2.67
CA SER A 6 -16.11 25.26 2.95
C SER A 6 -15.90 24.71 4.36
N THR A 7 -17.01 24.37 5.03
CA THR A 7 -17.02 23.67 6.33
C THR A 7 -16.89 22.16 6.18
N THR A 8 -16.94 21.62 4.96
CA THR A 8 -16.72 20.20 4.70
C THR A 8 -15.25 19.84 4.93
N HIS A 9 -14.99 18.94 5.87
CA HIS A 9 -13.64 18.48 6.20
C HIS A 9 -13.02 17.70 5.05
N LYS A 10 -11.78 18.05 4.69
CA LYS A 10 -10.98 17.37 3.67
C LYS A 10 -9.85 16.61 4.35
N GLN A 11 -9.82 15.29 4.22
CA GLN A 11 -8.80 14.46 4.83
C GLN A 11 -7.88 13.86 3.76
N VAL A 12 -6.58 14.03 3.93
CA VAL A 12 -5.55 13.31 3.17
C VAL A 12 -4.81 12.37 4.12
N TYR A 13 -4.61 11.13 3.68
CA TYR A 13 -3.76 10.16 4.39
C TYR A 13 -2.54 9.81 3.55
N ILE A 14 -1.36 9.97 4.14
CA ILE A 14 -0.11 9.44 3.58
C ILE A 14 0.05 8.01 4.10
N TYR A 15 -0.13 7.02 3.23
CA TYR A 15 -0.04 5.59 3.58
C TYR A 15 1.21 4.90 3.02
N GLY A 16 2.09 5.66 2.36
CA GLY A 16 3.36 5.19 1.82
C GLY A 16 4.30 6.36 1.50
N GLY A 17 5.55 6.04 1.18
CA GLY A 17 6.58 7.01 0.80
C GLY A 17 7.31 6.51 -0.44
N LEU A 18 6.64 6.56 -1.60
CA LEU A 18 7.29 6.28 -2.89
C LEU A 18 8.25 7.41 -3.26
N ASP A 19 7.82 8.64 -3.01
CA ASP A 19 8.68 9.82 -2.99
C ASP A 19 9.30 9.98 -1.59
N GLY A 20 10.62 10.16 -1.55
CA GLY A 20 11.40 10.37 -0.33
C GLY A 20 11.65 11.85 -0.01
N GLY A 21 11.14 12.77 -0.84
CA GLY A 21 11.24 14.20 -0.64
C GLY A 21 10.34 14.75 0.48
N PRO A 22 10.45 16.05 0.79
CA PRO A 22 9.59 16.71 1.76
C PRO A 22 8.13 16.76 1.29
N THR A 23 7.18 16.77 2.24
CA THR A 23 5.78 17.05 1.93
C THR A 23 5.56 18.56 1.81
N GLU A 24 5.28 19.04 0.60
CA GLU A 24 5.03 20.45 0.31
C GLU A 24 3.54 20.71 0.00
N LEU A 25 2.95 21.74 0.63
CA LEU A 25 1.53 22.06 0.51
C LEU A 25 1.31 23.57 0.35
N VAL A 26 0.62 23.97 -0.72
CA VAL A 26 0.08 25.33 -0.85
C VAL A 26 -1.30 25.35 -0.18
N ARG A 27 -1.41 26.01 0.97
CA ARG A 27 -2.64 26.01 1.81
C ARG A 27 -3.73 26.96 1.29
N ASN A 28 -4.19 26.74 0.06
CA ASN A 28 -5.22 27.56 -0.61
C ASN A 28 -6.62 26.89 -0.68
N PHE A 29 -6.90 25.93 0.20
CA PHE A 29 -8.11 25.08 0.19
C PHE A 29 -9.00 25.25 1.44
N GLY A 30 -8.92 26.43 2.09
CA GLY A 30 -9.70 26.78 3.29
C GLY A 30 -9.18 26.14 4.57
N MET A 31 -9.97 26.20 5.64
CA MET A 31 -9.51 25.81 6.99
C MET A 31 -9.96 24.43 7.46
N ALA A 32 -11.03 23.86 6.89
CA ALA A 32 -11.52 22.53 7.25
C ALA A 32 -10.75 21.43 6.48
N TRP A 33 -9.55 21.09 6.96
CA TRP A 33 -8.74 20.01 6.39
C TRP A 33 -7.79 19.38 7.41
N GLY A 34 -7.31 18.17 7.11
CA GLY A 34 -6.30 17.45 7.88
C GLY A 34 -5.42 16.59 6.99
N LEU A 35 -4.17 16.40 7.43
CA LEU A 35 -3.20 15.50 6.82
C LEU A 35 -2.57 14.64 7.92
N GLY A 36 -2.44 13.35 7.68
CA GLY A 36 -1.84 12.43 8.65
C GLY A 36 -1.37 11.12 8.03
N GLY A 37 -0.60 10.37 8.80
CA GLY A 37 -0.22 9.01 8.43
C GLY A 37 -1.40 8.05 8.56
N TRP A 38 -1.37 6.98 7.77
CA TRP A 38 -2.28 5.85 7.93
C TRP A 38 -1.50 4.54 7.89
N LEU A 39 -1.82 3.63 8.79
CA LEU A 39 -1.19 2.32 8.89
C LEU A 39 -2.24 1.21 9.06
N LEU A 40 -2.13 0.16 8.25
CA LEU A 40 -3.10 -0.92 8.21
C LEU A 40 -3.29 -1.59 9.58
N THR A 41 -2.21 -1.91 10.29
CA THR A 41 -2.30 -2.61 11.60
C THR A 41 -3.06 -1.78 12.63
N ALA A 42 -2.79 -0.49 12.73
CA ALA A 42 -3.51 0.43 13.61
C ALA A 42 -4.99 0.56 13.22
N PHE A 43 -5.30 0.60 11.91
CA PHE A 43 -6.68 0.62 11.43
C PHE A 43 -7.44 -0.67 11.77
N LEU A 44 -6.83 -1.84 11.56
CA LEU A 44 -7.45 -3.13 11.86
C LEU A 44 -7.74 -3.28 13.37
N GLN A 45 -6.83 -2.79 14.23
CA GLN A 45 -7.07 -2.72 15.68
C GLN A 45 -8.28 -1.83 16.00
N LYS A 46 -8.37 -0.65 15.38
CA LYS A 46 -9.45 0.32 15.62
C LYS A 46 -10.84 -0.22 15.26
N ILE A 47 -10.98 -0.98 14.18
CA ILE A 47 -12.28 -1.50 13.72
C ILE A 47 -12.71 -2.79 14.44
N GLY A 48 -11.78 -3.44 15.15
CA GLY A 48 -12.06 -4.65 15.94
C GLY A 48 -12.21 -5.94 15.11
N PRO A 49 -12.15 -7.11 15.77
CA PRO A 49 -12.00 -8.41 15.11
C PRO A 49 -13.18 -8.79 14.20
N GLY A 50 -14.42 -8.41 14.55
CA GLY A 50 -15.59 -8.72 13.73
C GLY A 50 -15.54 -8.05 12.35
N ALA A 51 -15.23 -6.76 12.30
CA ALA A 51 -15.07 -6.04 11.03
C ALA A 51 -13.83 -6.51 10.25
N VAL A 52 -12.72 -6.82 10.94
CA VAL A 52 -11.53 -7.42 10.31
C VAL A 52 -11.89 -8.75 9.63
N GLN A 53 -12.70 -9.59 10.28
CA GLN A 53 -13.11 -10.87 9.74
C GLN A 53 -13.95 -10.71 8.46
N GLN A 54 -14.90 -9.78 8.44
CA GLN A 54 -15.69 -9.47 7.23
C GLN A 54 -14.80 -9.01 6.07
N LEU A 55 -13.77 -8.17 6.33
CA LEU A 55 -12.81 -7.77 5.31
C LEU A 55 -12.02 -8.97 4.76
N ARG A 56 -11.58 -9.89 5.63
CA ARG A 56 -10.87 -11.10 5.22
C ARG A 56 -11.73 -12.04 4.39
N GLU A 57 -13.00 -12.21 4.77
CA GLU A 57 -13.96 -13.04 4.03
C GLU A 57 -14.17 -12.51 2.62
N ARG A 58 -14.34 -11.20 2.46
CA ARG A 58 -14.44 -10.58 1.15
C ARG A 58 -13.16 -10.77 0.33
N VAL A 59 -11.98 -10.59 0.94
CA VAL A 59 -10.70 -10.83 0.28
C VAL A 59 -10.58 -12.27 -0.20
N ALA A 60 -10.97 -13.24 0.63
CA ALA A 60 -10.95 -14.65 0.25
C ALA A 60 -11.91 -14.96 -0.90
N ALA A 61 -13.14 -14.42 -0.86
CA ALA A 61 -14.16 -14.62 -1.89
C ALA A 61 -13.75 -14.02 -3.25
N GLU A 62 -13.03 -12.90 -3.26
CA GLU A 62 -12.67 -12.15 -4.46
C GLU A 62 -11.16 -12.22 -4.77
N ILE A 63 -10.43 -13.20 -4.22
CA ILE A 63 -8.95 -13.25 -4.27
C ILE A 63 -8.38 -13.34 -5.69
N LYS A 64 -9.15 -13.90 -6.63
CA LYS A 64 -8.79 -14.05 -8.04
C LYS A 64 -9.45 -13.02 -8.96
N THR A 65 -10.26 -12.09 -8.41
CA THR A 65 -10.96 -11.05 -9.16
C THR A 65 -10.54 -9.67 -8.67
N THR A 66 -11.32 -9.03 -7.80
CA THR A 66 -11.07 -7.68 -7.27
C THR A 66 -9.68 -7.56 -6.63
N PHE A 67 -9.20 -8.61 -5.97
CA PHE A 67 -7.90 -8.62 -5.29
C PHE A 67 -6.81 -9.37 -6.08
N ALA A 68 -7.03 -9.67 -7.36
CA ALA A 68 -6.02 -10.34 -8.18
C ALA A 68 -4.73 -9.51 -8.25
N SER A 69 -3.59 -10.17 -8.07
CA SER A 69 -2.27 -9.56 -8.20
C SER A 69 -1.51 -10.16 -9.37
N HIS A 70 -0.83 -9.30 -10.12
CA HIS A 70 0.13 -9.70 -11.15
C HIS A 70 1.56 -9.63 -10.61
N TYR A 71 2.38 -10.59 -11.02
CA TYR A 71 3.81 -10.65 -10.71
C TYR A 71 4.57 -10.75 -12.03
N ASP A 72 5.55 -9.89 -12.19
CA ASP A 72 6.45 -9.84 -13.35
C ASP A 72 7.40 -11.05 -13.36
N LYS A 73 7.83 -11.45 -12.17
CA LYS A 73 8.81 -12.53 -12.00
C LYS A 73 8.67 -13.26 -10.68
N GLU A 74 8.84 -14.57 -10.72
CA GLU A 74 9.00 -15.42 -9.53
C GLU A 74 10.48 -15.79 -9.31
N VAL A 75 11.01 -15.52 -8.12
CA VAL A 75 12.42 -15.73 -7.76
C VAL A 75 12.54 -16.63 -6.51
N SER A 76 13.64 -17.39 -6.41
CA SER A 76 14.00 -18.08 -5.16
C SER A 76 14.54 -17.09 -4.13
N LEU A 77 14.70 -17.53 -2.87
CA LEU A 77 15.32 -16.70 -1.84
C LEU A 77 16.76 -16.29 -2.21
N ALA A 78 17.52 -17.20 -2.83
CA ALA A 78 18.88 -16.90 -3.30
C ALA A 78 18.87 -15.96 -4.52
N GLU A 79 17.90 -16.10 -5.43
CA GLU A 79 17.74 -15.19 -6.57
C GLU A 79 17.35 -13.78 -6.10
N ALA A 80 16.52 -13.64 -5.06
CA ALA A 80 16.13 -12.35 -4.50
C ALA A 80 17.32 -11.52 -3.96
N LEU A 81 18.47 -12.14 -3.69
CA LEU A 81 19.68 -11.44 -3.22
C LEU A 81 20.61 -11.01 -4.36
N ARG A 82 20.28 -11.33 -5.62
CA ARG A 82 21.11 -10.98 -6.78
C ARG A 82 20.92 -9.50 -7.16
N LEU A 83 22.02 -8.83 -7.47
CA LEU A 83 22.03 -7.40 -7.77
C LEU A 83 21.19 -7.05 -9.00
N GLU A 84 21.19 -7.91 -10.02
CA GLU A 84 20.38 -7.75 -11.22
C GLU A 84 18.87 -7.83 -10.94
N GLU A 85 18.44 -8.62 -9.94
CA GLU A 85 17.03 -8.70 -9.53
C GLU A 85 16.65 -7.49 -8.67
N ILE A 86 17.51 -7.10 -7.72
CA ILE A 86 17.35 -5.91 -6.86
C ILE A 86 17.18 -4.64 -7.70
N ALA A 87 17.98 -4.50 -8.76
CA ALA A 87 17.91 -3.35 -9.66
C ALA A 87 16.54 -3.21 -10.35
N ILE A 88 15.78 -4.30 -10.49
CA ILE A 88 14.44 -4.28 -11.08
C ILE A 88 13.40 -3.98 -10.01
N TYR A 89 13.25 -4.85 -9.00
CA TYR A 89 12.17 -4.71 -8.02
C TYR A 89 12.36 -3.50 -7.09
N GLY A 90 13.61 -3.08 -6.85
CA GLY A 90 13.96 -1.94 -6.00
C GLY A 90 13.42 -0.61 -6.54
N ARG A 91 13.15 -0.51 -7.84
CA ARG A 91 12.54 0.67 -8.48
C ARG A 91 11.08 0.86 -8.09
N LYS A 92 10.40 -0.20 -7.64
CA LYS A 92 8.95 -0.17 -7.30
C LYS A 92 8.08 0.35 -8.46
N ALA A 93 8.50 0.06 -9.70
CA ALA A 93 7.80 0.48 -10.90
C ALA A 93 6.49 -0.28 -11.12
N THR A 94 5.52 0.35 -11.78
CA THR A 94 4.24 -0.27 -12.13
C THR A 94 4.46 -1.56 -12.92
N GLY A 95 3.74 -2.62 -12.54
CA GLY A 95 3.82 -3.94 -13.18
C GLY A 95 5.00 -4.80 -12.74
N GLN A 96 6.08 -4.24 -12.17
CA GLN A 96 7.33 -4.95 -11.84
C GLN A 96 7.34 -5.54 -10.42
N LYS A 97 6.21 -6.14 -10.00
CA LYS A 97 6.11 -6.79 -8.69
C LYS A 97 6.72 -8.19 -8.76
N TYR A 98 7.57 -8.52 -7.80
CA TYR A 98 8.22 -9.83 -7.71
C TYR A 98 7.50 -10.74 -6.72
N LEU A 99 7.44 -12.04 -7.03
CA LEU A 99 7.01 -13.10 -6.12
C LEU A 99 8.23 -13.88 -5.64
N ILE A 100 8.45 -13.93 -4.33
CA ILE A 100 9.50 -14.81 -3.77
C ILE A 100 8.86 -16.16 -3.46
N ASN A 101 9.39 -17.22 -4.06
CA ASN A 101 9.08 -18.60 -3.71
C ASN A 101 10.29 -19.19 -2.96
N PRO A 102 10.24 -19.26 -1.61
CA PRO A 102 11.39 -19.71 -0.82
C PRO A 102 11.83 -21.14 -1.11
N ASN A 103 10.91 -21.99 -1.60
CA ASN A 103 11.18 -23.40 -1.88
C ASN A 103 11.59 -23.68 -3.32
N LYS A 104 11.68 -22.65 -4.16
CA LYS A 104 12.10 -22.80 -5.55
C LYS A 104 13.53 -23.34 -5.61
N ARG A 105 13.69 -24.54 -6.18
CA ARG A 105 14.96 -25.31 -6.28
C ARG A 105 15.54 -25.82 -4.96
N LEU A 106 14.76 -25.88 -3.89
CA LEU A 106 15.09 -26.80 -2.79
C LEU A 106 14.73 -28.21 -3.26
N ALA A 107 15.71 -29.12 -3.25
CA ALA A 107 15.43 -30.54 -3.47
C ALA A 107 14.42 -31.00 -2.41
N ARG A 108 13.43 -31.80 -2.83
CA ARG A 108 12.55 -32.49 -1.88
C ARG A 108 13.31 -33.59 -1.15
#